data_AF-A0A534Y132-F1
#
_entry.id   AF-A0A534Y132-F1
#
_cell.length_a   1.000
_cell.length_b   1.000
_cell.length_c   1.000
_cell.angle_alpha   90.00
_cell.angle_beta   90.00
_cell.angle_gamma   90.00
#
_symmetry.space_group_name_H-M   'P 1'
#
loop_
_entity.id
_entity.type
_entity.pdbx_description
1 polymer ?
#
loop_
_entity_poly.entity_id
_entity_poly.type
_entity_poly.pdbx_seq_one_letter_code
_entity_poly.pdbx_strand_id
1 'polypeptide(L)'
;MQAASVFSTRLLPYAASSAAACALGLTICNRVSTAALYGAGFAAFAALVALPLVAWGTPRGTNALLGGFVAGFFARMILVAVGLLASHAQGQAALQYAFSFFAVYGLTQLVEVAYVWNAPRGRPVEAP
;
A
#
# COMPACT_ATOMS: atom_id res chain seq x y z
N MET A 1 -6.66 13.03 23.67
CA MET A 1 -6.80 11.63 23.20
C MET A 1 -7.75 11.59 22.00
N GLN A 2 -7.33 12.08 20.84
CA GLN A 2 -8.21 12.33 19.68
C GLN A 2 -7.64 11.76 18.36
N ALA A 3 -6.63 10.86 18.47
CA ALA A 3 -6.02 10.20 17.32
C ALA A 3 -6.81 8.96 16.86
N ALA A 4 -7.74 8.46 17.67
CA ALA A 4 -8.45 7.20 17.43
C ALA A 4 -9.69 7.33 16.51
N SER A 5 -10.17 8.54 16.21
CA SER A 5 -11.34 8.76 15.32
C SER A 5 -10.98 8.87 13.84
N VAL A 6 -9.70 8.68 13.48
CA VAL A 6 -9.19 8.91 12.11
C VAL A 6 -9.44 7.71 11.18
N PHE A 7 -9.76 6.53 11.74
CA PHE A 7 -10.33 5.43 10.95
C PHE A 7 -11.82 5.70 10.72
N SER A 8 -12.12 6.46 9.68
CA SER A 8 -13.48 6.56 9.15
C SER A 8 -14.03 5.14 8.95
N THR A 9 -15.29 4.88 9.33
CA THR A 9 -16.00 3.62 9.04
C THR A 9 -15.89 3.24 7.55
N ARG A 10 -15.66 4.23 6.68
CA ARG A 10 -15.46 4.06 5.24
C ARG A 10 -14.09 3.52 4.84
N LEU A 11 -13.05 3.68 5.66
CA LEU A 11 -11.70 3.16 5.39
C LEU A 11 -11.60 1.66 5.71
N LEU A 12 -12.37 1.20 6.70
CA LEU A 12 -12.36 -0.17 7.20
C LEU A 12 -12.52 -1.25 6.12
N PRO A 13 -13.50 -1.18 5.18
CA PRO A 13 -13.62 -2.20 4.13
C PRO A 13 -12.39 -2.25 3.22
N TYR A 14 -11.81 -1.11 2.89
CA TYR A 14 -10.60 -1.05 2.05
C TYR A 14 -9.37 -1.55 2.81
N ALA A 15 -9.23 -1.20 4.09
CA ALA A 15 -8.17 -1.75 4.92
C ALA A 15 -8.28 -3.29 5.03
N ALA A 16 -9.49 -3.82 5.20
CA ALA A 16 -9.75 -5.26 5.21
C ALA A 16 -9.44 -5.91 3.86
N SER A 17 -9.84 -5.31 2.74
CA SER A 17 -9.50 -5.81 1.40
C SER A 17 -8.00 -5.79 1.14
N SER A 18 -7.31 -4.72 1.56
CA SER A 18 -5.85 -4.62 1.46
C SER A 18 -5.15 -5.69 2.30
N ALA A 19 -5.60 -5.89 3.55
CA ALA A 19 -5.11 -6.95 4.42
C ALA A 19 -5.35 -8.35 3.84
N ALA A 20 -6.52 -8.60 3.24
CA ALA A 20 -6.84 -9.86 2.59
C ALA A 20 -5.94 -10.11 1.37
N ALA A 21 -5.70 -9.08 0.54
CA ALA A 21 -4.79 -9.17 -0.59
C ALA A 21 -3.34 -9.47 -0.14
N CYS A 22 -2.89 -8.82 0.93
CA CYS A 22 -1.58 -9.10 1.54
C CYS A 22 -1.49 -10.53 2.08
N ALA A 23 -2.50 -10.98 2.83
CA ALA A 23 -2.55 -12.32 3.40
C ALA A 23 -2.55 -13.41 2.32
N LEU A 24 -3.32 -13.21 1.24
CA LEU A 24 -3.31 -14.09 0.08
C LEU A 24 -1.94 -14.11 -0.60
N GLY A 25 -1.36 -12.93 -0.85
CA GLY A 25 -0.02 -12.80 -1.44
C GLY A 25 1.05 -13.52 -0.63
N LEU A 26 1.07 -13.32 0.69
CA LEU A 26 1.97 -14.00 1.61
C LEU A 26 1.78 -15.52 1.59
N THR A 27 0.54 -15.99 1.66
CA THR A 27 0.22 -17.43 1.67
C THR A 27 0.67 -18.13 0.38
N ILE A 28 0.43 -17.49 -0.77
CA ILE A 28 0.86 -18.00 -2.07
C ILE A 28 2.39 -17.99 -2.15
N CYS A 29 3.03 -16.85 -1.85
CA CYS A 29 4.48 -16.70 -2.00
C CYS A 29 5.28 -17.59 -1.04
N ASN A 30 4.74 -17.89 0.14
CA ASN A 30 5.32 -18.84 1.10
C ASN A 30 5.50 -20.25 0.50
N ARG A 31 4.69 -20.61 -0.52
CA ARG A 31 4.80 -21.90 -1.23
C ARG A 31 5.68 -21.86 -2.47
N VAL A 32 6.07 -20.67 -2.93
CA VAL A 32 6.85 -20.47 -4.17
C VAL A 32 8.34 -20.46 -3.86
N SER A 33 8.79 -19.51 -3.04
CA SER A 33 10.20 -19.41 -2.63
C SER A 33 10.36 -18.41 -1.49
N THR A 34 11.48 -18.51 -0.76
CA THR A 34 11.84 -17.53 0.27
C THR A 34 11.95 -16.12 -0.32
N ALA A 35 12.56 -15.96 -1.50
CA ALA A 35 12.68 -14.67 -2.17
C ALA A 35 11.31 -14.06 -2.52
N ALA A 36 10.37 -14.89 -3.02
CA ALA A 36 9.00 -14.45 -3.27
C ALA A 36 8.30 -14.00 -1.98
N LEU A 37 8.50 -14.73 -0.87
CA LEU A 37 7.94 -14.38 0.43
C LEU A 37 8.49 -13.03 0.95
N TYR A 38 9.79 -12.77 0.79
CA TYR A 38 10.38 -11.47 1.11
C TYR A 38 9.73 -10.34 0.28
N GLY A 39 9.56 -10.54 -1.02
CA GLY A 39 8.91 -9.54 -1.89
C GLY A 39 7.48 -9.23 -1.44
N ALA A 40 6.68 -10.26 -1.19
CA ALA A 40 5.31 -10.10 -0.69
C ALA A 40 5.26 -9.45 0.71
N GLY A 41 6.19 -9.81 1.61
CA GLY A 41 6.29 -9.25 2.95
C GLY A 41 6.61 -7.76 2.96
N PHE A 42 7.59 -7.33 2.18
CA PHE A 42 7.94 -5.92 2.07
C PHE A 42 6.85 -5.11 1.35
N ALA A 43 6.13 -5.70 0.39
CA ALA A 43 4.97 -5.06 -0.22
C ALA A 43 3.82 -4.89 0.78
N ALA A 44 3.54 -5.91 1.59
CA ALA A 44 2.54 -5.84 2.65
C ALA A 44 2.89 -4.77 3.70
N PHE A 45 4.16 -4.68 4.09
CA PHE A 45 4.64 -3.63 4.99
C PHE A 45 4.48 -2.23 4.37
N ALA A 46 4.74 -2.09 3.08
CA ALA A 46 4.54 -0.84 2.37
C ALA A 46 3.05 -0.42 2.34
N ALA A 47 2.13 -1.39 2.21
CA ALA A 47 0.70 -1.14 2.25
C ALA A 47 0.20 -0.60 3.61
N LEU A 48 0.86 -0.98 4.71
CA LEU A 48 0.59 -0.41 6.05
C LEU A 48 0.88 1.09 6.12
N VAL A 49 1.78 1.60 5.27
CA VAL A 49 2.17 3.01 5.24
C VAL A 49 1.37 3.78 4.18
N ALA A 50 1.20 3.21 2.99
CA ALA A 50 0.62 3.92 1.85
C ALA A 50 -0.89 4.21 2.03
N LEU A 51 -1.68 3.24 2.49
CA LEU A 51 -3.13 3.43 2.64
C LEU A 51 -3.48 4.53 3.66
N PRO A 52 -2.85 4.62 4.85
CA PRO A 52 -3.04 5.75 5.75
C PRO A 52 -2.64 7.11 5.18
N LEU A 53 -1.56 7.18 4.39
CA LEU A 53 -1.13 8.42 3.74
C LEU A 53 -2.17 8.91 2.72
N VAL A 54 -2.72 8.00 1.93
CA VAL A 54 -3.81 8.30 0.99
C VAL A 54 -5.06 8.72 1.76
N ALA A 55 -5.47 7.98 2.79
CA ALA A 55 -6.62 8.31 3.64
C ALA A 55 -6.50 9.68 4.31
N TRP A 56 -5.29 10.07 4.71
CA TRP A 56 -5.01 11.39 5.24
C TRP A 56 -5.10 12.49 4.16
N GLY A 57 -4.64 12.23 2.93
CA GLY A 57 -4.69 13.19 1.84
C GLY A 57 -6.10 13.41 1.26
N THR A 58 -6.92 12.37 1.19
CA THR A 58 -8.25 12.38 0.54
C THR A 58 -9.18 13.54 0.96
N PRO A 59 -9.40 13.84 2.26
CA PRO A 59 -10.29 14.94 2.65
C PRO A 59 -9.68 16.34 2.48
N ARG A 60 -8.39 16.45 2.18
CA ARG A 60 -7.62 17.72 2.13
C ARG A 60 -7.44 18.28 0.72
N GLY A 61 -8.11 17.67 -0.28
CA GLY A 61 -8.06 18.08 -1.67
C GLY A 61 -6.96 17.40 -2.48
N THR A 62 -6.94 17.67 -3.79
CA THR A 62 -6.13 16.94 -4.77
C THR A 62 -4.63 17.01 -4.50
N ASN A 63 -4.10 18.16 -4.08
CA ASN A 63 -2.67 18.31 -3.81
C ASN A 63 -2.21 17.44 -2.62
N ALA A 64 -3.00 17.39 -1.56
CA ALA A 64 -2.71 16.55 -0.39
C ALA A 64 -2.86 15.06 -0.72
N LEU A 65 -3.85 14.70 -1.55
CA LEU A 65 -4.01 13.34 -2.07
C LEU A 65 -2.80 12.89 -2.90
N LEU A 66 -2.36 13.72 -3.85
CA LEU A 66 -1.15 13.46 -4.64
C LEU A 66 0.08 13.34 -3.75
N GLY A 67 0.22 14.21 -2.75
CA GLY A 67 1.28 14.12 -1.74
C GLY A 67 1.27 12.78 -1.01
N GLY A 68 0.10 12.28 -0.62
CA GLY A 68 -0.06 10.96 0.00
C GLY A 68 0.37 9.81 -0.92
N PHE A 69 -0.04 9.83 -2.20
CA PHE A 69 0.39 8.84 -3.18
C PHE A 69 1.90 8.88 -3.44
N VAL A 70 2.49 10.08 -3.59
CA VAL A 70 3.93 10.26 -3.81
C VAL A 70 4.73 9.76 -2.61
N ALA A 71 4.31 10.11 -1.40
CA ALA A 71 4.95 9.61 -0.18
C ALA A 71 4.85 8.08 -0.06
N GLY A 72 3.68 7.50 -0.36
CA GLY A 72 3.50 6.04 -0.41
C GLY A 72 4.37 5.37 -1.48
N PHE A 73 4.51 5.98 -2.66
CA PHE A 73 5.39 5.49 -3.71
C PHE A 73 6.86 5.48 -3.29
N PHE A 74 7.36 6.57 -2.67
CA PHE A 74 8.72 6.61 -2.16
C PHE A 74 8.96 5.57 -1.05
N ALA A 75 8.02 5.40 -0.13
CA ALA A 75 8.10 4.36 0.89
C ALA A 75 8.24 2.97 0.26
N ARG A 76 7.47 2.67 -0.80
CA ARG A 76 7.57 1.41 -1.56
C ARG A 76 8.91 1.26 -2.27
N MET A 77 9.44 2.32 -2.87
CA MET A 77 10.75 2.30 -3.53
C MET A 77 11.88 1.98 -2.54
N ILE A 78 11.81 2.54 -1.33
CA ILE A 78 12.77 2.23 -0.27
C ILE A 78 12.59 0.77 0.17
N LEU A 79 11.36 0.33 0.40
CA LEU A 79 11.08 -1.02 0.90
C LEU A 79 11.39 -2.13 -0.12
N VAL A 80 11.18 -1.90 -1.42
CA VAL A 80 11.56 -2.87 -2.46
C VAL A 80 13.08 -2.99 -2.55
N ALA A 81 13.81 -1.87 -2.44
CA ALA A 81 15.27 -1.90 -2.46
C ALA A 81 15.83 -2.57 -1.20
N VAL A 82 15.35 -2.18 -0.02
CA VAL A 82 15.74 -2.77 1.26
C VAL A 82 15.40 -4.25 1.32
N GLY A 83 14.20 -4.65 0.86
CA GLY A 83 13.80 -6.04 0.87
C GLY A 83 14.59 -6.90 -0.11
N LEU A 84 14.94 -6.37 -1.29
CA LEU A 84 15.81 -7.08 -2.23
C LEU A 84 17.19 -7.31 -1.63
N LEU A 85 17.79 -6.26 -1.04
CA LEU A 85 19.08 -6.35 -0.36
C LEU A 85 19.02 -7.35 0.81
N ALA A 86 17.99 -7.27 1.67
CA ALA A 86 17.81 -8.15 2.81
C ALA A 86 17.61 -9.63 2.39
N SER A 87 16.93 -9.86 1.28
CA SER A 87 16.69 -11.21 0.75
C SER A 87 17.94 -11.87 0.15
N HIS A 88 18.98 -11.07 -0.16
CA HIS A 88 20.18 -11.51 -0.89
C HIS A 88 19.86 -12.26 -2.20
N ALA A 89 18.69 -12.00 -2.81
CA ALA A 89 18.24 -12.71 -3.99
C ALA A 89 19.05 -12.31 -5.22
N GLN A 90 19.47 -13.30 -6.01
CA GLN A 90 20.23 -13.11 -7.25
C GLN A 90 19.60 -13.91 -8.40
N GLY A 91 19.82 -13.46 -9.64
CA GLY A 91 19.31 -14.13 -10.84
C GLY A 91 17.79 -14.36 -10.82
N GLN A 92 17.37 -15.60 -11.02
CA GLN A 92 15.93 -15.96 -11.04
C GLN A 92 15.21 -15.68 -9.72
N ALA A 93 15.90 -15.74 -8.57
CA ALA A 93 15.31 -15.40 -7.28
C ALA A 93 14.98 -13.91 -7.16
N ALA A 94 15.81 -13.03 -7.75
CA ALA A 94 15.54 -11.59 -7.77
C ALA A 94 14.29 -11.27 -8.60
N LEU A 95 14.08 -12.00 -9.70
CA LEU A 95 12.84 -11.89 -10.48
C LEU A 95 11.63 -12.34 -9.65
N GLN A 96 11.72 -13.47 -8.95
CA GLN A 96 10.63 -13.95 -8.09
C GLN A 96 10.29 -12.95 -6.97
N TYR A 97 11.31 -12.35 -6.34
CA TYR A 97 11.14 -11.26 -5.38
C TYR A 97 10.42 -10.06 -6.01
N ALA A 98 10.89 -9.59 -7.17
CA ALA A 98 10.31 -8.42 -7.82
C ALA A 98 8.86 -8.68 -8.22
N PHE A 99 8.58 -9.82 -8.87
CA PHE A 99 7.23 -10.20 -9.27
C PHE A 99 6.27 -10.28 -8.08
N SER A 100 6.68 -10.92 -6.98
CA SER A 100 5.81 -11.02 -5.80
C SER A 100 5.57 -9.65 -5.15
N PHE A 101 6.61 -8.82 -5.05
CA PHE A 101 6.47 -7.45 -4.53
C PHE A 101 5.48 -6.65 -5.37
N PHE A 102 5.71 -6.56 -6.69
CA PHE A 102 4.89 -5.75 -7.58
C PHE A 102 3.47 -6.29 -7.75
N ALA A 103 3.27 -7.61 -7.67
CA ALA A 103 1.94 -8.21 -7.69
C ALA A 103 1.12 -7.81 -6.45
N VAL A 104 1.67 -7.98 -5.24
CA VAL A 104 0.99 -7.58 -4.00
C VAL A 104 0.79 -6.08 -3.96
N TYR A 105 1.80 -5.30 -4.34
CA TYR A 105 1.68 -3.85 -4.48
C TYR A 105 0.53 -3.48 -5.42
N GLY A 106 0.47 -4.05 -6.63
CA GLY A 106 -0.59 -3.76 -7.60
C GLY A 106 -1.99 -4.01 -7.04
N LEU A 107 -2.18 -5.12 -6.32
CA LEU A 107 -3.46 -5.41 -5.65
C LEU A 107 -3.82 -4.35 -4.59
N THR A 108 -2.86 -3.98 -3.74
CA THR A 108 -3.11 -2.94 -2.71
C THR A 108 -3.32 -1.56 -3.32
N GLN A 109 -2.66 -1.25 -4.43
CA GLN A 109 -2.85 0.00 -5.17
C GLN A 109 -4.25 0.10 -5.78
N LEU A 110 -4.83 -1.00 -6.28
CA LEU A 110 -6.22 -1.02 -6.74
C LEU A 110 -7.20 -0.70 -5.60
N VAL A 111 -6.93 -1.19 -4.39
CA VAL A 111 -7.73 -0.89 -3.20
C VAL A 111 -7.63 0.59 -2.83
N GLU A 112 -6.44 1.19 -2.89
CA GLU A 112 -6.25 2.63 -2.66
C GLU A 112 -7.01 3.47 -3.68
N VAL A 113 -6.95 3.11 -4.96
CA VAL A 113 -7.71 3.79 -6.03
C VAL A 113 -9.21 3.65 -5.80
N ALA A 114 -9.69 2.46 -5.45
CA ALA A 114 -11.10 2.23 -5.15
C ALA A 114 -11.56 3.04 -3.93
N TYR A 115 -10.73 3.17 -2.90
CA TYR A 115 -11.00 4.02 -1.74
C TYR A 115 -11.16 5.48 -2.15
N VAL A 116 -10.23 6.02 -2.93
CA VAL A 116 -10.26 7.41 -3.41
C VAL A 116 -11.47 7.65 -4.32
N TRP A 117 -11.78 6.72 -5.22
CA TRP A 117 -12.90 6.83 -6.14
C TRP A 117 -14.25 6.94 -5.42
N ASN A 118 -14.40 6.19 -4.32
CA ASN A 118 -15.61 6.16 -3.51
C ASN A 118 -15.58 7.16 -2.34
N ALA A 119 -14.52 7.96 -2.22
CA ALA A 119 -14.46 9.00 -1.22
C ALA A 119 -15.43 10.15 -1.59
N PRO A 120 -16.19 10.69 -0.62
CA PRO A 120 -17.04 11.84 -0.88
C PRO A 120 -16.14 13.01 -1.30
N ARG A 121 -16.38 13.56 -2.49
CA ARG A 121 -15.69 14.75 -2.97
C ARG A 121 -16.08 15.89 -2.04
N GLY A 122 -15.13 16.35 -1.22
CA GLY A 122 -15.31 17.57 -0.43
C GLY A 122 -15.65 18.71 -1.38
N ARG A 123 -16.71 19.47 -1.10
CA ARG A 123 -16.94 20.74 -1.79
C ARG A 123 -15.72 21.62 -1.52
N PRO A 124 -15.21 22.37 -2.51
CA PRO A 124 -14.19 23.38 -2.25
C PRO A 124 -14.71 24.28 -1.13
N VAL A 125 -13.89 24.49 -0.09
CA VAL A 125 -14.16 25.48 0.94
C VAL A 125 -14.15 26.82 0.22
N GLU A 126 -15.32 27.43 0.05
CA GLU A 126 -15.40 28.84 -0.35
C GLU A 126 -14.65 29.64 0.72
N ALA A 127 -13.52 30.22 0.32
CA ALA A 127 -12.78 31.14 1.17
C ALA A 127 -13.65 32.40 1.39
N PRO A 128 -13.63 32.98 2.61
CA PRO A 128 -14.43 34.16 2.96
C PRO A 128 -14.00 35.42 2.19
#